data_AF-A0A1P8SIK9-F1
#
_entry.id   AF-A0A1P8SIK9-F1
#
_cell.length_a   1.000
_cell.length_b   1.000
_cell.length_c   1.000
_cell.angle_alpha   90.00
_cell.angle_beta   90.00
_cell.angle_gamma   90.00
#
_symmetry.space_group_name_H-M   'P 1'
#
loop_
_entity.id
_entity.type
_entity.pdbx_description
1 polymer ?
#
loop_
_entity_poly.entity_id
_entity_poly.type
_entity_poly.pdbx_seq_one_letter_code
_entity_poly.pdbx_strand_id
1 'polypeptide(L)'
;MKKKTNKNVHVTFRLTEEEYAPFDRAIKELNISKSEFFRLLTIGKINTYASDKRNIPEYKRCLSQLSWAGNNINQIAHRLNSDHLKGIISESLYKKVLNGLIGIRDRLQEIAK
;
A
#
# COMPACT_ATOMS: atom_id res chain seq x y z
N MET A 1 25.48 -2.51 -7.60
CA MET A 1 24.59 -1.61 -6.82
C MET A 1 24.73 -0.19 -7.36
N LYS A 2 23.66 0.47 -7.82
CA LYS A 2 23.74 1.89 -8.26
C LYS A 2 24.07 2.75 -7.05
N LYS A 3 25.20 3.47 -7.10
CA LYS A 3 25.65 4.40 -6.06
C LYS A 3 24.59 5.49 -5.91
N LYS A 4 24.00 5.64 -4.72
CA LYS A 4 23.03 6.71 -4.42
C LYS A 4 23.77 8.04 -4.54
N THR A 5 23.46 8.84 -5.55
CA THR A 5 24.00 10.20 -5.68
C THR A 5 23.37 11.09 -4.61
N ASN A 6 24.18 11.62 -3.70
CA ASN A 6 23.70 12.56 -2.69
C ASN A 6 23.41 13.93 -3.33
N LYS A 7 22.26 14.51 -3.00
CA LYS A 7 21.81 15.83 -3.48
C LYS A 7 22.38 16.90 -2.55
N ASN A 8 23.56 17.43 -2.87
CA ASN A 8 24.31 18.32 -1.96
C ASN A 8 24.25 19.81 -2.34
N VAL A 9 23.72 20.17 -3.52
CA VAL A 9 23.59 21.56 -3.97
C VAL A 9 22.27 22.13 -3.47
N HIS A 10 22.34 23.25 -2.73
CA HIS A 10 21.16 23.94 -2.18
C HIS A 10 20.79 25.16 -3.02
N VAL A 11 19.51 25.33 -3.30
CA VAL A 11 18.95 26.51 -3.98
C VAL A 11 17.84 27.06 -3.10
N THR A 12 17.94 28.33 -2.71
CA THR A 12 16.96 29.01 -1.84
C THR A 12 16.50 30.30 -2.50
N PHE A 13 15.20 30.55 -2.46
CA PHE A 13 14.61 31.84 -2.79
C PHE A 13 13.42 32.08 -1.86
N ARG A 14 13.02 33.35 -1.71
CA ARG A 14 11.84 33.72 -0.94
C ARG A 14 10.67 33.91 -1.91
N LEU A 15 9.48 33.51 -1.48
CA LEU A 15 8.22 33.75 -2.15
C LEU A 15 7.29 34.49 -1.19
N THR A 16 6.40 35.30 -1.72
CA THR A 16 5.23 35.76 -0.98
C THR A 16 4.25 34.61 -0.77
N GLU A 17 3.28 34.78 0.13
CA GLU A 17 2.24 33.78 0.34
C GLU A 17 1.40 33.55 -0.93
N GLU A 18 1.12 34.61 -1.67
CA GLU A 18 0.36 34.59 -2.92
C GLU A 18 1.09 33.82 -4.02
N GLU A 19 2.41 34.02 -4.13
CA GLU A 19 3.26 33.28 -5.06
C GLU A 19 3.37 31.79 -4.67
N TYR A 20 3.30 31.47 -3.38
CA TYR A 20 3.41 30.10 -2.87
C TYR A 20 2.09 29.31 -2.93
N ALA A 21 0.94 29.98 -2.84
CA ALA A 21 -0.38 29.34 -2.73
C ALA A 21 -0.72 28.36 -3.88
N PRO A 22 -0.36 28.59 -5.15
CA PRO A 22 -0.56 27.62 -6.23
C PRO A 22 0.26 26.34 -6.03
N PHE A 23 1.51 26.47 -5.54
CA PHE A 23 2.40 25.34 -5.30
C PHE A 23 1.91 24.49 -4.13
N ASP A 24 1.42 25.11 -3.05
CA ASP A 24 0.93 24.38 -1.88
C ASP A 24 -0.25 23.45 -2.22
N ARG A 25 -1.17 23.94 -3.07
CA ARG A 25 -2.29 23.13 -3.60
C ARG A 25 -1.78 21.95 -4.42
N ALA A 26 -0.90 22.20 -5.39
CA ALA A 26 -0.33 21.14 -6.23
C ALA A 26 0.48 20.10 -5.42
N ILE A 27 1.22 20.54 -4.40
CA ILE A 27 1.98 19.66 -3.50
C ILE A 27 1.04 18.70 -2.75
N LYS A 28 -0.08 19.21 -2.24
CA LYS A 28 -1.10 18.42 -1.54
C LYS A 28 -1.79 17.44 -2.48
N GLU A 29 -2.17 17.89 -3.69
CA GLU A 29 -2.84 17.04 -4.69
C GLU A 29 -1.93 15.90 -5.18
N LEU A 30 -0.65 16.19 -5.42
CA LEU A 30 0.33 15.17 -5.87
C LEU A 30 0.82 14.27 -4.73
N ASN A 31 0.53 14.63 -3.48
CA ASN A 31 0.98 13.97 -2.26
C ASN A 31 2.51 13.74 -2.23
N ILE A 32 3.28 14.80 -2.49
CA ILE A 32 4.75 14.78 -2.48
C ILE A 32 5.32 15.80 -1.50
N SER A 33 6.60 15.65 -1.17
CA SER A 33 7.27 16.66 -0.34
C SER A 33 7.52 17.95 -1.13
N LYS A 34 7.56 19.08 -0.44
CA LYS A 34 7.87 20.40 -1.04
C LYS A 34 9.18 20.38 -1.83
N SER A 35 10.22 19.77 -1.27
CA SER A 35 11.54 19.63 -1.92
C SER A 35 11.48 18.74 -3.18
N GLU A 36 10.68 17.67 -3.14
CA GLU A 36 10.47 16.82 -4.31
C GLU A 36 9.76 17.58 -5.43
N PHE A 37 8.67 18.30 -5.09
CA PHE A 37 7.90 19.12 -6.02
C PHE A 37 8.76 20.16 -6.73
N PHE A 38 9.45 21.04 -5.98
CA PHE A 38 10.26 22.10 -6.59
C PHE A 38 11.46 21.55 -7.37
N ARG A 39 12.02 20.40 -6.98
CA ARG A 39 13.03 19.74 -7.80
C ARG A 39 12.47 19.26 -9.13
N LEU A 40 11.32 18.59 -9.12
CA LEU A 40 10.68 18.10 -10.34
C LEU A 40 10.24 19.26 -11.24
N LEU A 41 9.77 20.34 -10.65
CA LEU A 41 9.42 21.57 -11.35
C LEU A 41 10.65 22.17 -12.05
N THR A 42 11.75 22.35 -11.32
CA THR A 42 12.99 22.96 -11.85
C THR A 42 13.68 22.13 -12.93
N ILE A 43 13.57 20.80 -12.90
CA ILE A 43 14.12 19.91 -13.94
C ILE A 43 13.11 19.55 -15.04
N GLY A 44 11.92 20.16 -15.06
CA GLY A 44 10.91 19.96 -16.11
C GLY A 44 10.24 18.58 -16.10
N LYS A 45 10.26 17.87 -14.96
CA LYS A 45 9.73 16.49 -14.83
C LYS A 45 8.42 16.39 -14.04
N ILE A 46 7.84 17.50 -13.61
CA ILE A 46 6.61 17.51 -12.81
C ILE A 46 5.43 16.88 -13.56
N ASN A 47 5.29 17.14 -14.87
CA ASN A 47 4.20 16.59 -15.70
C ASN A 47 4.31 15.09 -15.93
N THR A 48 5.52 14.52 -15.78
CA THR A 48 5.77 13.08 -15.90
C THR A 48 5.75 12.37 -14.55
N TYR A 49 5.46 13.10 -13.46
CA TYR A 49 5.48 12.54 -12.12
C TYR A 49 4.26 11.64 -11.90
N ALA A 50 4.51 10.35 -11.78
CA ALA A 50 3.53 9.40 -11.24
C ALA A 50 3.80 9.21 -9.75
N SER A 51 2.85 9.64 -8.92
CA SER A 51 2.94 9.43 -7.47
C SER A 51 3.00 7.93 -7.17
N ASP A 52 4.06 7.51 -6.48
CA ASP A 52 4.17 6.13 -6.01
C ASP A 52 3.19 5.92 -4.86
N LYS A 53 1.98 5.47 -5.21
CA LYS A 53 0.90 5.20 -4.26
C LYS A 53 1.32 4.21 -3.15
N ARG A 54 2.39 3.44 -3.33
CA ARG A 54 2.94 2.53 -2.30
C ARG A 54 3.44 3.25 -1.06
N ASN A 55 3.71 4.55 -1.13
CA ASN A 55 4.13 5.35 0.02
C ASN A 55 3.00 6.06 0.76
N ILE A 56 1.76 5.95 0.28
CA ILE A 56 0.58 6.48 0.95
C ILE A 56 0.36 5.67 2.25
N PRO A 57 0.32 6.31 3.44
CA PRO A 57 0.14 5.62 4.72
C PRO A 57 -1.10 4.72 4.75
N GLU A 58 -2.20 5.19 4.16
CA GLU A 58 -3.47 4.48 4.05
C GLU A 58 -3.32 3.22 3.20
N TYR A 59 -2.59 3.31 2.09
CA TYR A 59 -2.28 2.16 1.24
C TYR A 59 -1.43 1.12 1.97
N LYS A 60 -0.39 1.55 2.71
CA LYS A 60 0.42 0.65 3.56
C LYS A 60 -0.43 -0.02 4.64
N ARG A 61 -1.34 0.71 5.27
CA ARG A 61 -2.26 0.17 6.27
C ARG A 61 -3.17 -0.89 5.66
N CYS A 62 -3.75 -0.61 4.49
CA CYS A 62 -4.60 -1.55 3.75
C CYS A 62 -3.83 -2.85 3.40
N LEU A 63 -2.61 -2.73 2.87
CA LEU A 63 -1.76 -3.89 2.58
C LEU A 63 -1.47 -4.73 3.83
N SER A 64 -1.15 -4.09 4.95
CA SER A 64 -0.94 -4.78 6.23
C SER A 64 -2.19 -5.52 6.69
N GLN A 65 -3.36 -4.89 6.60
CA GLN A 65 -4.64 -5.52 6.96
C GLN A 65 -4.95 -6.75 6.09
N LEU A 66 -4.69 -6.67 4.77
CA LEU A 66 -4.83 -7.80 3.86
C LEU A 66 -3.88 -8.95 4.23
N SER A 67 -2.62 -8.63 4.55
CA SER A 67 -1.64 -9.62 5.01
C SER A 67 -2.08 -10.32 6.31
N TRP A 68 -2.58 -9.55 7.28
CA TRP A 68 -3.11 -10.10 8.52
C TRP A 68 -4.35 -10.98 8.29
N ALA A 69 -5.25 -10.57 7.41
CA ALA A 69 -6.41 -11.38 7.03
C ALA A 69 -5.99 -12.72 6.40
N GLY A 70 -5.04 -12.69 5.46
CA GLY A 70 -4.50 -13.91 4.83
C GLY A 70 -3.85 -14.86 5.84
N ASN A 71 -3.07 -14.32 6.78
CA ASN A 71 -2.46 -15.12 7.85
C ASN A 71 -3.51 -15.77 8.76
N ASN A 72 -4.55 -15.03 9.15
CA ASN A 72 -5.64 -15.58 9.96
C ASN A 72 -6.38 -16.71 9.21
N ILE A 73 -6.66 -16.54 7.91
CA ILE A 73 -7.27 -17.59 7.08
C ILE A 73 -6.40 -18.84 7.07
N ASN A 74 -5.09 -18.70 6.88
CA ASN A 74 -4.16 -19.82 6.91
C ASN A 74 -4.12 -20.53 8.27
N GLN A 75 -4.13 -19.78 9.37
CA GLN A 75 -4.17 -20.37 10.72
C GLN A 75 -5.46 -21.15 10.96
N ILE A 76 -6.61 -20.61 10.56
CA ILE A 76 -7.89 -21.30 10.67
C ILE A 76 -7.89 -22.57 9.81
N ALA A 77 -7.43 -22.49 8.56
CA ALA A 77 -7.32 -23.65 7.67
C ALA A 77 -6.42 -24.74 8.25
N HIS A 78 -5.25 -24.36 8.79
CA HIS A 78 -4.34 -25.31 9.42
C HIS A 78 -4.97 -26.01 10.63
N ARG A 79 -5.66 -25.26 11.48
CA ARG A 79 -6.37 -25.83 12.64
C ARG A 79 -7.50 -26.76 12.19
N LEU A 80 -8.31 -26.32 11.22
CA LEU A 80 -9.40 -27.09 10.64
C LEU A 80 -8.90 -28.43 10.08
N ASN A 81 -7.80 -28.42 9.32
CA ASN A 81 -7.16 -29.64 8.80
C ASN A 81 -6.70 -30.56 9.93
N SER A 82 -6.07 -30.02 10.98
CA SER A 82 -5.61 -30.82 12.12
C SER A 82 -6.78 -31.47 12.87
N ASP A 83 -7.87 -30.72 13.11
CA ASP A 83 -9.03 -31.22 13.83
C ASP A 83 -9.79 -32.28 13.01
N HIS A 84 -9.83 -32.13 11.68
CA HIS A 84 -10.40 -33.14 10.79
C HIS A 84 -9.60 -34.44 10.79
N LEU A 85 -8.26 -34.36 10.67
CA LEU A 85 -7.37 -35.53 10.71
C LEU A 85 -7.45 -36.29 12.04
N LYS A 86 -7.77 -35.59 13.15
CA LYS A 86 -7.99 -36.19 14.46
C LYS A 86 -9.40 -36.76 14.65
N GLY A 87 -10.28 -36.64 13.65
CA GLY A 87 -11.68 -37.06 13.74
C GLY A 87 -12.54 -36.21 14.66
N ILE A 88 -12.08 -35.03 15.07
CA ILE A 88 -12.82 -34.12 15.97
C ILE A 88 -13.98 -33.47 15.23
N ILE A 89 -13.81 -33.19 13.94
CA ILE A 89 -14.85 -32.60 13.08
C ILE A 89 -15.22 -33.54 11.92
N SER A 90 -16.50 -33.55 11.57
CA SER A 90 -16.99 -34.35 10.45
C SER A 90 -16.47 -33.83 9.11
N GLU A 91 -16.37 -34.73 8.13
CA GLU A 91 -16.03 -34.40 6.75
C GLU A 91 -16.99 -33.36 6.14
N SER A 92 -18.28 -33.43 6.48
CA SER A 92 -19.29 -32.48 6.02
C SER A 92 -19.05 -31.06 6.55
N LEU A 93 -18.71 -30.94 7.84
CA LEU A 93 -18.38 -29.65 8.45
C LEU A 93 -17.06 -29.11 7.91
N TYR A 94 -16.05 -29.98 7.78
CA TYR A 94 -14.74 -29.66 7.21
C TYR A 94 -14.89 -29.01 5.82
N LYS A 95 -15.59 -29.66 4.89
CA LYS A 95 -15.83 -29.14 3.54
C LYS A 95 -16.59 -27.82 3.54
N LYS A 96 -17.61 -27.69 4.38
CA LYS A 96 -18.41 -26.46 4.49
C LYS A 96 -17.55 -25.27 4.92
N VAL A 97 -16.72 -25.44 5.95
CA VAL A 97 -15.85 -24.37 6.45
C VAL A 97 -14.73 -24.07 5.46
N LEU A 98 -14.10 -25.09 4.87
CA LEU A 98 -13.03 -24.91 3.88
C LEU A 98 -13.52 -24.12 2.65
N ASN A 99 -14.71 -24.43 2.14
CA ASN A 99 -15.32 -23.66 1.06
C ASN A 99 -15.59 -22.19 1.46
N GLY A 100 -15.99 -21.96 2.71
CA GLY A 100 -16.13 -20.61 3.26
C GLY A 100 -14.81 -19.84 3.28
N LEU A 101 -13.72 -20.47 3.74
CA LEU A 101 -12.39 -19.86 3.76
C LEU A 101 -11.87 -19.54 2.35
N ILE A 102 -12.10 -20.44 1.38
CA ILE A 102 -11.79 -20.21 -0.04
C ILE A 102 -12.56 -19.01 -0.57
N GLY A 103 -13.87 -18.92 -0.31
CA GLY A 103 -14.69 -17.79 -0.74
C GLY A 103 -14.23 -16.44 -0.17
N ILE A 104 -13.78 -16.41 1.09
CA ILE A 104 -13.20 -15.19 1.69
C ILE A 104 -11.88 -14.84 1.00
N ARG A 105 -10.99 -15.82 0.80
CA ARG A 105 -9.71 -15.62 0.11
C ARG A 105 -9.92 -15.03 -1.28
N ASP A 106 -10.85 -15.57 -2.06
CA ASP A 106 -11.08 -15.15 -3.44
C ASP A 106 -11.58 -13.70 -3.50
N ARG A 107 -12.50 -13.32 -2.60
CA ARG A 107 -12.96 -11.92 -2.47
C ARG A 107 -11.83 -10.97 -2.07
N LEU A 108 -10.93 -11.38 -1.17
CA LEU A 108 -9.76 -10.57 -0.80
C LEU A 108 -8.80 -10.39 -1.97
N GLN A 109 -8.62 -11.43 -2.81
CA GLN A 109 -7.78 -11.34 -4.00
C GLN A 109 -8.39 -10.46 -5.09
N GLU A 110 -9.71 -10.44 -5.23
CA GLU A 110 -10.40 -9.52 -6.15
C GLU A 110 -10.19 -8.05 -5.77
N ILE A 111 -10.22 -7.73 -4.47
CA ILE A 111 -9.98 -6.36 -3.98
C ILE A 111 -8.52 -5.91 -4.22
N ALA A 112 -7.59 -6.86 -4.31
CA ALA A 112 -6.15 -6.57 -4.46
C ALA A 112 -5.68 -6.49 -5.91
N LYS A 113 -6.55 -6.75 -6.90
CA LYS A 113 -6.27 -6.59 -8.34
C LYS A 113 -6.44 -5.14 -8.78
#